data_AF-A0A968I105-F1
#
_entry.id   AF-A0A968I105-F1
#
_cell.length_a   1.000
_cell.length_b   1.000
_cell.length_c   1.000
_cell.angle_alpha   90.00
_cell.angle_beta   90.00
_cell.angle_gamma   90.00
#
_symmetry.space_group_name_H-M   'P 1'
#
loop_
_entity.id
_entity.type
_entity.pdbx_description
1 polymer ?
#
loop_
_entity_poly.entity_id
_entity_poly.type
_entity_poly.pdbx_seq_one_letter_code
_entity_poly.pdbx_strand_id
1 'polypeptide(L)'
;MIHGSTGITVKDNICFDIQGHAIFLEDAVERRNTLEGNLVLKVRNPAKPLLKHEDTSSGFWVVNPDNTLRGNAVGDISGHGYWLAFPKQTLGTNKNVKLLPSSLPFGVFEDNVAHSVSNDGVHIDSVPKDSTVGELEGNKYTPTTDGSAYNYQNGVRFKLSRVTVYKNGAYWGAGGGIWNRNTFPDFEEWVSSDQMWNWFAARGTTA
;
A
#
# COMPACT_ATOMS: atom_id res chain seq x y z
N MET A 1 -3.27 1.30 -14.19
CA MET A 1 -4.37 2.09 -13.59
C MET A 1 -5.60 1.22 -13.47
N ILE A 2 -6.23 1.21 -12.30
CA ILE A 2 -7.54 0.62 -12.05
C ILE A 2 -8.42 1.77 -11.53
N HIS A 3 -9.48 2.09 -12.27
CA HIS A 3 -10.34 3.23 -11.97
C HIS A 3 -11.81 2.84 -12.08
N GLY A 4 -12.61 3.19 -11.07
CA GLY A 4 -14.05 2.95 -11.04
C GLY A 4 -14.44 1.47 -11.14
N SER A 5 -13.47 0.57 -10.94
CA SER A 5 -13.60 -0.86 -11.20
C SER A 5 -13.72 -1.66 -9.90
N THR A 6 -14.49 -2.74 -9.92
CA THR A 6 -14.73 -3.60 -8.76
C THR A 6 -14.74 -5.06 -9.20
N GLY A 7 -14.08 -5.94 -8.44
CA GLY A 7 -14.10 -7.38 -8.72
C GLY A 7 -13.18 -7.82 -9.86
N ILE A 8 -12.28 -6.97 -10.35
CA ILE A 8 -11.36 -7.35 -11.44
C ILE A 8 -10.18 -8.15 -10.90
N THR A 9 -9.57 -8.96 -11.77
CA THR A 9 -8.34 -9.70 -11.47
C THR A 9 -7.20 -9.17 -12.33
N VAL A 10 -6.10 -8.80 -11.68
CA VAL A 10 -4.81 -8.49 -12.30
C VAL A 10 -3.81 -9.51 -11.75
N LYS A 11 -3.49 -10.51 -12.57
CA LYS A 11 -2.73 -11.67 -12.12
C LYS A 11 -1.62 -12.07 -13.09
N ASP A 12 -0.50 -12.51 -12.53
CA ASP A 12 0.65 -13.07 -13.25
C ASP A 12 1.26 -12.13 -14.31
N ASN A 13 1.24 -10.81 -14.03
CA ASN A 13 1.82 -9.79 -14.91
C ASN A 13 3.24 -9.42 -14.50
N ILE A 14 4.01 -8.94 -15.48
CA ILE A 14 5.29 -8.27 -15.25
C ILE A 14 5.15 -6.79 -15.63
N CYS A 15 5.34 -5.90 -14.67
CA CYS A 15 5.41 -4.46 -14.89
C CYS A 15 6.88 -4.03 -14.78
N PHE A 16 7.45 -3.50 -15.86
CA PHE A 16 8.87 -3.16 -15.95
C PHE A 16 9.10 -1.80 -16.60
N ASP A 17 10.08 -1.05 -16.10
CA ASP A 17 10.53 0.23 -16.65
C ASP A 17 9.42 1.30 -16.72
N ILE A 18 8.78 1.52 -15.57
CA ILE A 18 7.66 2.45 -15.42
C ILE A 18 8.13 3.74 -14.73
N GLN A 19 7.56 4.88 -15.14
CA GLN A 19 7.65 6.15 -14.42
C GLN A 19 6.33 6.41 -13.67
N GLY A 20 6.38 6.73 -12.38
CA GLY A 20 5.20 6.93 -11.53
C GLY A 20 4.77 5.67 -10.78
N HIS A 21 3.48 5.35 -10.77
CA HIS A 21 2.93 4.16 -10.11
C HIS A 21 2.68 3.03 -11.11
N ALA A 22 3.18 1.81 -10.84
CA ALA A 22 3.04 0.69 -11.78
C ALA A 22 1.63 0.07 -11.76
N ILE A 23 1.13 -0.33 -10.59
CA ILE A 23 -0.24 -0.80 -10.39
C ILE A 23 -0.90 0.09 -9.35
N PHE A 24 -1.95 0.82 -9.73
CA PHE A 24 -2.57 1.79 -8.83
C PHE A 24 -4.08 1.85 -8.94
N LEU A 25 -4.73 2.13 -7.80
CA LEU A 25 -6.13 2.52 -7.67
C LEU A 25 -6.22 4.06 -7.66
N GLU A 26 -7.20 4.64 -8.33
CA GLU A 26 -7.26 6.10 -8.47
C GLU A 26 -8.11 6.79 -7.40
N ASP A 27 -9.37 6.38 -7.26
CA ASP A 27 -10.38 7.22 -6.60
C ASP A 27 -10.85 6.69 -5.24
N ALA A 28 -10.22 5.64 -4.74
CA ALA A 28 -10.57 4.94 -3.51
C ALA A 28 -11.98 4.33 -3.52
N VAL A 29 -12.59 4.17 -4.70
CA VAL A 29 -13.84 3.41 -4.89
C VAL A 29 -13.60 1.98 -5.34
N GLU A 30 -12.39 1.69 -5.79
CA GLU A 30 -12.00 0.42 -6.38
C GLU A 30 -11.85 -0.65 -5.30
N ARG A 31 -12.76 -1.63 -5.31
CA ARG A 31 -12.88 -2.63 -4.25
C ARG A 31 -12.98 -4.05 -4.79
N ARG A 32 -12.69 -5.00 -3.92
CA ARG A 32 -12.77 -6.44 -4.15
C ARG A 32 -11.99 -6.89 -5.39
N ASN A 33 -10.94 -6.15 -5.74
CA ASN A 33 -10.05 -6.53 -6.83
C ASN A 33 -9.00 -7.52 -6.31
N THR A 34 -8.57 -8.42 -7.19
CA THR A 34 -7.51 -9.40 -6.91
C THR A 34 -6.27 -9.02 -7.69
N LEU A 35 -5.22 -8.62 -6.96
CA LEU A 35 -3.89 -8.34 -7.46
C LEU A 35 -2.97 -9.46 -6.97
N GLU A 36 -2.72 -10.46 -7.82
CA GLU A 36 -2.07 -11.70 -7.40
C GLU A 36 -0.90 -12.10 -8.29
N GLY A 37 0.23 -12.51 -7.70
CA GLY A 37 1.34 -13.07 -8.47
C GLY A 37 2.04 -12.10 -9.44
N ASN A 38 1.85 -10.79 -9.29
CA ASN A 38 2.47 -9.82 -10.19
C ASN A 38 3.91 -9.48 -9.76
N LEU A 39 4.79 -9.32 -10.73
CA LEU A 39 6.16 -8.87 -10.56
C LEU A 39 6.31 -7.44 -11.05
N VAL A 40 6.72 -6.52 -10.17
CA VAL A 40 6.94 -5.11 -10.50
C VAL A 40 8.40 -4.74 -10.29
N LEU A 41 9.07 -4.29 -11.35
CA LEU A 41 10.49 -4.01 -11.36
C LEU A 41 10.81 -2.67 -12.05
N LYS A 42 11.91 -2.04 -11.63
CA LYS A 42 12.47 -0.84 -12.28
C LYS A 42 11.42 0.28 -12.41
N VAL A 43 10.92 0.76 -11.28
CA VAL A 43 9.97 1.88 -11.25
C VAL A 43 10.69 3.14 -10.76
N ARG A 44 10.51 4.25 -11.47
CA ARG A 44 11.22 5.51 -11.25
C ARG A 44 10.24 6.66 -10.99
N ASN A 45 10.71 7.65 -10.24
CA ASN A 45 9.97 8.90 -10.09
C ASN A 45 9.81 9.56 -11.47
N PRO A 46 8.62 10.06 -11.81
CA PRO A 46 8.41 10.71 -13.11
C PRO A 46 9.14 12.05 -13.15
N ALA A 47 9.68 12.40 -14.31
CA ALA A 47 10.34 13.70 -14.50
C ALA A 47 9.36 14.89 -14.37
N LYS A 48 8.08 14.65 -14.61
CA LYS A 48 6.99 15.63 -14.54
C LYS A 48 5.75 14.98 -13.90
N PRO A 49 5.59 15.07 -12.57
CA PRO A 49 4.40 14.56 -11.90
C PRO A 49 3.15 15.38 -12.27
N LEU A 50 1.98 14.75 -12.37
CA LEU A 50 0.71 15.46 -12.65
C LEU A 50 0.11 16.03 -11.35
N LEU A 51 0.26 15.29 -10.26
CA LEU A 51 -0.14 15.68 -8.90
C LEU A 51 1.07 15.73 -7.97
N LYS A 52 1.02 16.52 -6.88
CA LYS A 52 2.18 16.69 -5.98
C LYS A 52 2.75 15.37 -5.45
N HIS A 53 1.89 14.44 -5.02
CA HIS A 53 2.33 13.14 -4.50
C HIS A 53 2.90 12.17 -5.55
N GLU A 54 2.65 12.41 -6.83
CA GLU A 54 3.18 11.58 -7.92
C GLU A 54 4.66 11.86 -8.20
N ASP A 55 5.29 12.78 -7.47
CA ASP A 55 6.74 12.95 -7.48
C ASP A 55 7.48 11.74 -6.87
N THR A 56 6.74 10.87 -6.18
CA THR A 56 7.23 9.66 -5.52
C THR A 56 6.56 8.43 -6.13
N SER A 57 7.35 7.59 -6.80
CA SER A 57 6.87 6.38 -7.47
C SER A 57 6.41 5.29 -6.51
N SER A 58 5.63 4.32 -7.02
CA SER A 58 5.43 3.07 -6.29
C SER A 58 5.24 1.86 -7.18
N GLY A 59 5.53 0.67 -6.63
CA GLY A 59 5.15 -0.58 -7.25
C GLY A 59 3.62 -0.74 -7.24
N PHE A 60 3.04 -0.64 -6.04
CA PHE A 60 1.60 -0.60 -5.82
C PHE A 60 1.19 0.69 -5.12
N TRP A 61 0.17 1.36 -5.63
CA TRP A 61 -0.52 2.48 -4.95
C TRP A 61 -1.97 2.09 -4.71
N VAL A 62 -2.32 1.87 -3.43
CA VAL A 62 -3.59 1.29 -3.02
C VAL A 62 -4.30 2.24 -2.09
N VAL A 63 -5.34 2.90 -2.60
CA VAL A 63 -6.14 3.88 -1.84
C VAL A 63 -7.43 3.30 -1.26
N ASN A 64 -7.66 1.99 -1.37
CA ASN A 64 -8.80 1.33 -0.74
C ASN A 64 -8.37 -0.02 -0.14
N PRO A 65 -8.64 -0.29 1.16
CA PRO A 65 -8.14 -1.48 1.84
C PRO A 65 -8.91 -2.76 1.47
N ASP A 66 -10.12 -2.66 0.92
CA ASP A 66 -10.96 -3.80 0.54
C ASP A 66 -10.51 -4.36 -0.81
N ASN A 67 -9.29 -4.89 -0.88
CA ASN A 67 -8.70 -5.54 -2.04
C ASN A 67 -7.81 -6.72 -1.62
N THR A 68 -7.61 -7.68 -2.51
CA THR A 68 -6.68 -8.81 -2.29
C THR A 68 -5.36 -8.52 -2.98
N LEU A 69 -4.29 -8.37 -2.20
CA LEU A 69 -2.91 -8.30 -2.66
C LEU A 69 -2.18 -9.55 -2.15
N ARG A 70 -1.93 -10.51 -3.04
CA ARG A 70 -1.33 -11.80 -2.67
C ARG A 70 -0.16 -12.18 -3.56
N GLY A 71 0.94 -12.64 -2.96
CA GLY A 71 2.02 -13.28 -3.72
C GLY A 71 2.70 -12.35 -4.74
N ASN A 72 2.58 -11.03 -4.58
CA ASN A 72 3.22 -10.07 -5.47
C ASN A 72 4.68 -9.86 -5.05
N ALA A 73 5.52 -9.47 -5.99
CA ALA A 73 6.91 -9.10 -5.72
C ALA A 73 7.22 -7.73 -6.32
N VAL A 74 7.84 -6.85 -5.53
CA VAL A 74 8.33 -5.55 -5.97
C VAL A 74 9.83 -5.42 -5.74
N GLY A 75 10.53 -4.90 -6.75
CA GLY A 75 11.99 -4.80 -6.77
C GLY A 75 12.49 -3.55 -7.52
N ASP A 76 13.59 -2.95 -7.10
CA ASP A 76 14.23 -1.81 -7.81
C ASP A 76 13.25 -0.64 -8.04
N ILE A 77 12.82 -0.01 -6.93
CA ILE A 77 11.81 1.06 -6.92
C ILE A 77 12.42 2.34 -6.33
N SER A 78 12.23 3.50 -6.99
CA SER A 78 12.74 4.79 -6.48
C SER A 78 11.90 5.39 -5.35
N GLY A 79 10.62 5.05 -5.25
CA GLY A 79 9.74 5.44 -4.14
C GLY A 79 9.41 4.24 -3.25
N HIS A 80 8.13 3.92 -3.08
CA HIS A 80 7.63 2.88 -2.16
C HIS A 80 7.31 1.56 -2.88
N GLY A 81 7.48 0.42 -2.19
CA GLY A 81 7.12 -0.88 -2.75
C GLY A 81 5.61 -1.03 -2.84
N TYR A 82 4.97 -1.15 -1.69
CA TYR A 82 3.52 -1.10 -1.51
C TYR A 82 3.13 0.14 -0.73
N TRP A 83 2.43 1.06 -1.37
CA TRP A 83 1.88 2.26 -0.74
C TRP A 83 0.40 2.05 -0.46
N LEU A 84 0.07 1.84 0.82
CA LEU A 84 -1.27 1.59 1.34
C LEU A 84 -1.82 2.87 1.98
N ALA A 85 -2.59 3.64 1.23
CA ALA A 85 -2.92 5.03 1.51
C ALA A 85 -4.44 5.24 1.58
N PHE A 86 -5.09 4.92 2.71
CA PHE A 86 -6.56 4.89 2.80
C PHE A 86 -7.17 6.24 3.26
N PRO A 87 -7.75 7.06 2.35
CA PRO A 87 -8.31 8.35 2.71
C PRO A 87 -9.65 8.23 3.46
N LYS A 88 -10.11 9.33 4.06
CA LYS A 88 -11.40 9.42 4.78
C LYS A 88 -12.61 9.55 3.87
N GLN A 89 -12.41 9.71 2.57
CA GLN A 89 -13.47 9.82 1.58
C GLN A 89 -12.94 9.38 0.24
N THR A 90 -13.84 9.02 -0.67
CA THR A 90 -13.53 8.80 -2.08
C THR A 90 -13.02 10.07 -2.74
N LEU A 91 -12.20 9.91 -3.77
CA LEU A 91 -11.47 10.99 -4.43
C LEU A 91 -11.99 11.21 -5.86
N GLY A 92 -11.44 12.22 -6.53
CA GLY A 92 -11.60 12.40 -7.97
C GLY A 92 -13.02 12.55 -8.44
N THR A 93 -13.32 11.90 -9.56
CA THR A 93 -14.64 11.93 -10.19
C THR A 93 -15.67 11.18 -9.35
N ASN A 94 -15.22 10.24 -8.50
CA ASN A 94 -16.07 9.46 -7.63
C ASN A 94 -16.24 10.02 -6.22
N LYS A 95 -15.80 11.25 -5.93
CA LYS A 95 -15.80 11.84 -4.58
C LYS A 95 -17.14 11.85 -3.83
N ASN A 96 -18.25 11.73 -4.56
CA ASN A 96 -19.61 11.75 -4.00
C ASN A 96 -20.10 10.35 -3.57
N VAL A 97 -19.33 9.29 -3.83
CA VAL A 97 -19.68 7.94 -3.39
C VAL A 97 -19.50 7.84 -1.88
N LYS A 98 -20.56 7.43 -1.17
CA LYS A 98 -20.55 7.32 0.29
C LYS A 98 -19.79 6.07 0.75
N LEU A 99 -18.47 6.17 0.75
CA LEU A 99 -17.53 5.19 1.28
C LEU A 99 -16.54 5.90 2.20
N LEU A 100 -16.13 5.19 3.25
CA LEU A 100 -15.10 5.63 4.20
C LEU A 100 -13.91 4.66 4.12
N PRO A 101 -13.01 4.80 3.11
CA PRO A 101 -11.92 3.85 2.91
C PRO A 101 -11.06 3.64 4.16
N SER A 102 -10.83 4.69 4.94
CA SER A 102 -10.09 4.64 6.20
C SER A 102 -10.73 3.77 7.31
N SER A 103 -11.97 3.31 7.13
CA SER A 103 -12.68 2.45 8.09
C SER A 103 -13.12 1.11 7.51
N LEU A 104 -12.99 0.90 6.20
CA LEU A 104 -13.37 -0.37 5.59
C LEU A 104 -12.54 -1.53 6.18
N PRO A 105 -13.15 -2.72 6.38
CA PRO A 105 -12.40 -3.92 6.70
C PRO A 105 -11.22 -4.12 5.75
N PHE A 106 -10.08 -4.52 6.31
CA PHE A 106 -8.88 -4.76 5.51
C PHE A 106 -9.07 -6.04 4.71
N GLY A 107 -8.77 -5.97 3.42
CA GLY A 107 -8.70 -7.13 2.55
C GLY A 107 -7.48 -7.99 2.86
N VAL A 108 -7.06 -8.78 1.87
CA VAL A 108 -5.93 -9.70 2.02
C VAL A 108 -4.64 -8.98 1.67
N PHE A 109 -3.65 -9.03 2.55
CA PHE A 109 -2.26 -8.68 2.22
C PHE A 109 -1.35 -9.81 2.70
N GLU A 110 -1.04 -10.74 1.79
CA GLU A 110 -0.29 -11.93 2.16
C GLU A 110 0.74 -12.39 1.12
N ASP A 111 1.80 -13.07 1.58
CA ASP A 111 2.84 -13.65 0.71
C ASP A 111 3.54 -12.63 -0.21
N ASN A 112 3.43 -11.33 0.09
CA ASN A 112 4.02 -10.28 -0.71
C ASN A 112 5.49 -10.07 -0.36
N VAL A 113 6.31 -9.78 -1.37
CA VAL A 113 7.74 -9.49 -1.25
C VAL A 113 8.02 -8.04 -1.67
N ALA A 114 8.83 -7.33 -0.89
CA ALA A 114 9.39 -6.03 -1.30
C ALA A 114 10.90 -5.96 -1.04
N HIS A 115 11.68 -5.67 -2.08
CA HIS A 115 13.11 -5.50 -1.93
C HIS A 115 13.73 -4.44 -2.82
N SER A 116 14.93 -3.97 -2.48
CA SER A 116 15.64 -2.97 -3.30
C SER A 116 14.77 -1.74 -3.59
N VAL A 117 13.95 -1.34 -2.61
CA VAL A 117 13.09 -0.17 -2.64
C VAL A 117 13.80 0.99 -1.95
N SER A 118 13.86 2.16 -2.57
CA SER A 118 14.61 3.30 -2.03
C SER A 118 13.93 3.93 -0.80
N ASN A 119 12.60 3.93 -0.73
CA ASN A 119 11.86 4.33 0.48
C ASN A 119 11.43 3.07 1.26
N ASP A 120 10.16 2.98 1.67
CA ASP A 120 9.63 1.85 2.43
C ASP A 120 9.19 0.70 1.53
N GLY A 121 9.57 -0.53 1.91
CA GLY A 121 9.03 -1.74 1.30
C GLY A 121 7.51 -1.81 1.40
N VAL A 122 6.96 -1.55 2.59
CA VAL A 122 5.53 -1.35 2.82
C VAL A 122 5.30 -0.02 3.54
N HIS A 123 4.59 0.90 2.91
CA HIS A 123 4.25 2.23 3.44
C HIS A 123 2.74 2.32 3.69
N ILE A 124 2.33 2.29 4.95
CA ILE A 124 0.91 2.38 5.33
C ILE A 124 0.64 3.78 5.88
N ASP A 125 0.73 4.77 5.00
CA ASP A 125 0.65 6.17 5.38
C ASP A 125 0.45 7.11 4.17
N SER A 126 0.51 8.42 4.39
CA SER A 126 0.64 9.46 3.36
C SER A 126 -0.50 9.37 2.35
N VAL A 127 -1.70 9.68 2.82
CA VAL A 127 -2.93 9.57 2.03
C VAL A 127 -3.20 10.85 1.25
N PRO A 128 -3.72 10.77 0.03
CA PRO A 128 -4.16 11.96 -0.71
C PRO A 128 -5.28 12.67 0.06
N LYS A 129 -5.11 13.98 0.31
CA LYS A 129 -6.17 14.86 0.83
C LYS A 129 -7.26 15.11 -0.22
N ASP A 130 -6.82 15.20 -1.47
CA ASP A 130 -7.63 15.47 -2.64
C ASP A 130 -6.95 14.91 -3.90
N SER A 131 -7.68 14.94 -5.02
CA SER A 131 -7.26 14.46 -6.34
C SER A 131 -6.97 15.61 -7.32
N THR A 132 -6.70 16.82 -6.82
CA THR A 132 -6.55 18.04 -7.63
C THR A 132 -5.16 18.62 -7.51
N VAL A 133 -4.74 18.92 -6.28
CA VAL A 133 -3.40 19.37 -5.94
C VAL A 133 -2.52 18.16 -5.62
N GLY A 134 -3.14 17.11 -5.07
CA GLY A 134 -2.44 15.88 -4.71
C GLY A 134 -1.59 16.02 -3.46
N GLU A 135 -1.99 16.88 -2.52
CA GLU A 135 -1.34 16.95 -1.22
C GLU A 135 -1.56 15.68 -0.40
N LEU A 136 -0.56 15.31 0.39
CA LEU A 136 -0.63 14.18 1.30
C LEU A 136 -0.93 14.63 2.73
N GLU A 137 -1.66 13.81 3.48
CA GLU A 137 -1.82 13.91 4.93
C GLU A 137 -1.53 12.58 5.62
N GLY A 138 -1.48 12.60 6.95
CA GLY A 138 -1.25 11.38 7.70
C GLY A 138 -2.42 10.41 7.62
N ASN A 139 -2.11 9.14 7.37
CA ASN A 139 -3.11 8.09 7.36
C ASN A 139 -3.63 7.85 8.79
N LYS A 140 -4.94 7.68 8.90
CA LYS A 140 -5.64 7.32 10.13
C LYS A 140 -6.54 6.13 9.86
N TYR A 141 -5.95 5.05 9.36
CA TYR A 141 -6.70 3.82 9.11
C TYR A 141 -7.09 3.16 10.43
N THR A 142 -8.40 3.01 10.62
CA THR A 142 -9.03 2.43 11.82
C THR A 142 -10.19 1.55 11.35
N PRO A 143 -9.90 0.31 10.92
CA PRO A 143 -10.93 -0.54 10.34
C PRO A 143 -12.01 -0.86 11.36
N THR A 144 -13.24 -0.96 10.86
CA THR A 144 -14.43 -1.34 11.63
C THR A 144 -15.09 -2.57 11.01
N THR A 145 -15.91 -3.26 11.79
CA THR A 145 -16.64 -4.47 11.34
C THR A 145 -17.55 -4.22 10.14
N ASP A 146 -18.05 -3.00 9.97
CA ASP A 146 -19.09 -2.64 8.98
C ASP A 146 -18.68 -1.49 8.03
N GLY A 147 -17.45 -0.97 8.16
CA GLY A 147 -16.97 0.15 7.37
C GLY A 147 -17.51 1.52 7.81
N SER A 148 -18.23 1.59 8.93
CA SER A 148 -18.69 2.84 9.54
C SER A 148 -17.57 3.56 10.30
N ALA A 149 -17.85 4.78 10.75
CA ALA A 149 -16.90 5.53 11.56
C ALA A 149 -16.51 4.76 12.84
N TYR A 150 -15.23 4.84 13.19
CA TYR A 150 -14.68 4.11 14.34
C TYR A 150 -15.33 4.51 15.66
N ASN A 151 -15.66 3.49 16.45
CA ASN A 151 -15.92 3.57 17.89
C ASN A 151 -15.30 2.33 18.58
N TYR A 152 -15.26 2.35 19.91
CA TYR A 152 -14.62 1.26 20.68
C TYR A 152 -15.35 -0.08 20.58
N GLN A 153 -16.59 -0.12 20.07
CA GLN A 153 -17.39 -1.34 19.94
C GLN A 153 -17.25 -1.99 18.56
N ASN A 154 -16.95 -1.21 17.50
CA ASN A 154 -16.88 -1.71 16.13
C ASN A 154 -15.46 -1.83 15.57
N GLY A 155 -14.44 -1.34 16.27
CA GLY A 155 -13.04 -1.43 15.86
C GLY A 155 -12.56 -2.87 15.70
N VAL A 156 -11.85 -3.14 14.61
CA VAL A 156 -11.23 -4.46 14.34
C VAL A 156 -9.72 -4.35 14.15
N ARG A 157 -9.02 -5.47 14.36
CA ARG A 157 -7.61 -5.60 13.98
C ARG A 157 -7.52 -5.96 12.50
N PHE A 158 -6.41 -5.61 11.85
CA PHE A 158 -6.15 -6.02 10.47
C PHE A 158 -4.81 -6.74 10.35
N LYS A 159 -4.71 -7.66 9.41
CA LYS A 159 -3.58 -8.58 9.29
C LYS A 159 -2.74 -8.29 8.05
N LEU A 160 -1.42 -8.33 8.23
CA LEU A 160 -0.46 -8.54 7.15
C LEU A 160 0.30 -9.82 7.46
N SER A 161 0.23 -10.81 6.58
CA SER A 161 0.75 -12.16 6.85
C SER A 161 1.78 -12.62 5.83
N ARG A 162 2.83 -13.32 6.28
CA ARG A 162 3.86 -13.93 5.40
C ARG A 162 4.52 -12.94 4.45
N VAL A 163 4.69 -11.70 4.89
CA VAL A 163 5.31 -10.64 4.10
C VAL A 163 6.82 -10.70 4.30
N THR A 164 7.58 -10.64 3.20
CA THR A 164 9.04 -10.60 3.23
C THR A 164 9.54 -9.26 2.70
N VAL A 165 10.24 -8.50 3.55
CA VAL A 165 10.85 -7.23 3.18
C VAL A 165 12.36 -7.29 3.41
N TYR A 166 13.17 -6.85 2.43
CA TYR A 166 14.62 -6.80 2.59
C TYR A 166 15.31 -5.80 1.67
N LYS A 167 16.49 -5.28 2.03
CA LYS A 167 17.25 -4.34 1.19
C LYS A 167 16.46 -3.09 0.79
N ASN A 168 15.60 -2.59 1.68
CA ASN A 168 14.85 -1.36 1.47
C ASN A 168 15.45 -0.20 2.26
N GLY A 169 15.20 1.03 1.81
CA GLY A 169 15.74 2.28 2.34
C GLY A 169 16.93 2.82 1.54
N ALA A 170 17.13 4.14 1.62
CA ALA A 170 18.15 4.90 0.89
C ALA A 170 19.21 5.52 1.81
N TYR A 171 20.46 5.66 1.30
CA TYR A 171 21.76 5.87 2.03
C TYR A 171 21.80 6.98 3.11
N TRP A 172 20.74 7.78 3.23
CA TRP A 172 20.61 8.89 4.17
C TRP A 172 19.43 8.78 5.15
N GLY A 173 18.88 7.58 5.36
CA GLY A 173 17.89 7.31 6.42
C GLY A 173 16.44 7.57 6.02
N ALA A 174 16.16 7.66 4.72
CA ALA A 174 14.80 7.64 4.21
C ALA A 174 14.36 6.18 3.96
N GLY A 175 13.21 5.80 4.51
CA GLY A 175 12.58 4.50 4.27
C GLY A 175 13.15 3.32 5.06
N GLY A 176 12.44 2.19 5.02
CA GLY A 176 12.88 0.92 5.60
C GLY A 176 11.98 -0.26 5.21
N GLY A 177 11.94 -1.30 6.06
CA GLY A 177 11.09 -2.46 5.79
C GLY A 177 9.60 -2.11 5.80
N ILE A 178 9.17 -1.37 6.81
CA ILE A 178 7.79 -0.94 7.00
C ILE A 178 7.70 0.42 7.69
N TRP A 179 6.77 1.24 7.20
CA TRP A 179 6.28 2.44 7.88
C TRP A 179 4.77 2.30 8.12
N ASN A 180 4.31 2.46 9.35
CA ASN A 180 2.89 2.32 9.71
C ASN A 180 2.47 3.32 10.79
N ARG A 181 1.41 4.10 10.52
CA ARG A 181 0.78 5.04 11.48
C ARG A 181 -0.63 4.63 11.92
N ASN A 182 -1.03 3.38 11.65
CA ASN A 182 -2.43 2.95 11.79
C ASN A 182 -2.68 2.11 13.03
N THR A 183 -3.97 1.91 13.33
CA THR A 183 -4.42 1.31 14.60
C THR A 183 -4.70 -0.18 14.45
N PHE A 184 -4.26 -0.97 15.43
CA PHE A 184 -4.48 -2.43 15.50
C PHE A 184 -3.94 -3.30 14.33
N PRO A 185 -2.70 -3.10 13.84
CA PRO A 185 -2.10 -4.04 12.91
C PRO A 185 -1.64 -5.33 13.62
N ASP A 186 -1.86 -6.46 12.98
CA ASP A 186 -1.28 -7.76 13.32
C ASP A 186 -0.32 -8.18 12.20
N PHE A 187 0.97 -8.23 12.54
CA PHE A 187 2.02 -8.74 11.65
C PHE A 187 2.28 -10.20 11.98
N GLU A 188 1.91 -11.10 11.07
CA GLU A 188 2.05 -12.54 11.24
C GLU A 188 3.07 -13.08 10.24
N GLU A 189 4.02 -13.91 10.71
CA GLU A 189 5.03 -14.52 9.84
C GLU A 189 5.80 -13.47 9.00
N TRP A 190 5.98 -12.28 9.58
CA TRP A 190 6.70 -11.17 8.95
C TRP A 190 8.21 -11.44 8.98
N VAL A 191 8.83 -11.33 7.82
CA VAL A 191 10.28 -11.44 7.64
C VAL A 191 10.82 -10.09 7.22
N SER A 192 11.72 -9.53 8.02
CA SER A 192 12.46 -8.31 7.71
C SER A 192 13.95 -8.55 7.87
N SER A 193 14.75 -8.16 6.88
CA SER A 193 16.21 -8.28 6.95
C SER A 193 16.91 -7.21 6.13
N ASP A 194 18.17 -6.91 6.45
CA ASP A 194 19.05 -6.08 5.62
C ASP A 194 18.39 -4.77 5.15
N GLN A 195 17.62 -4.13 6.05
CA GLN A 195 17.06 -2.82 5.77
C GLN A 195 18.12 -1.79 6.05
N MET A 196 18.04 -0.64 5.39
CA MET A 196 18.96 0.42 5.69
C MET A 196 18.79 0.90 7.14
N TRP A 197 19.90 0.84 7.89
CA TRP A 197 20.02 1.13 9.33
C TRP A 197 19.34 0.17 10.33
N ASN A 198 18.57 -0.86 9.92
CA ASN A 198 17.76 -1.65 10.86
C ASN A 198 18.01 -3.17 10.84
N TRP A 199 17.83 -3.77 12.02
CA TRP A 199 18.09 -5.17 12.34
C TRP A 199 17.16 -6.18 11.64
N PHE A 200 17.64 -7.43 11.59
CA PHE A 200 16.86 -8.61 11.23
C PHE A 200 15.73 -8.84 12.25
N ALA A 201 14.51 -9.08 11.77
CA ALA A 201 13.38 -9.53 12.57
C ALA A 201 12.59 -10.58 11.77
N ALA A 202 12.56 -11.81 12.27
CA ALA A 202 11.71 -12.88 11.73
C ALA A 202 10.91 -13.47 12.91
N ARG A 203 9.59 -13.57 12.76
CA ARG A 203 8.73 -14.23 13.74
C ARG A 203 8.13 -15.48 13.13
N GLY A 204 8.61 -16.65 13.55
CA GLY A 204 7.95 -17.93 13.27
C GLY A 204 6.78 -18.17 14.21
N THR A 205 5.76 -18.89 13.74
CA THR A 205 4.70 -19.46 14.57
C THR A 205 5.16 -20.84 15.06
N THR A 206 4.97 -21.13 16.34
CA THR A 206 5.00 -22.51 16.84
C THR A 206 3.64 -23.13 16.55
N ALA A 207 3.63 -24.26 15.85
CA ALA A 207 2.48 -25.15 15.74
C ALA A 207 2.10 -25.71 17.12
#